data_AF-A0A9D7III6-F1
#
_entry.id   AF-A0A9D7III6-F1
#
_cell.length_a   1.000
_cell.length_b   1.000
_cell.length_c   1.000
_cell.angle_alpha   90.00
_cell.angle_beta   90.00
_cell.angle_gamma   90.00
#
_symmetry.space_group_name_H-M   'P 1'
#
loop_
_entity.id
_entity.type
_entity.pdbx_description
1 polymer ?
#
loop_
_entity_poly.entity_id
_entity_poly.type
_entity_poly.pdbx_seq_one_letter_code
_entity_poly.pdbx_strand_id
1 'polypeptide(L)'
;MAGALRDIFVAIFPELGDIQGERIRKSIKESFIEAGWDDPNTSIEKLHEPEFKRFVEILRTDPKPDKGLRTLLLRLDELQDYGFFELGETRESLWESKQPIVIRIHATQNANLQKAFASLVFYGLYKDMFRRGTQNRITHAVVFDEAHRAAGLKLIPTMAKECRKYGISLVLASQEAKDFNISLFSAIANYLVLRLTELMRKPWYAT
;
A
#
# COMPACT_ATOMS: atom_id res chain seq x y z
N MET A 1 11.61 1.67 2.26
CA MET A 1 10.76 0.80 1.43
C MET A 1 10.25 -0.42 2.21
N ALA A 2 11.13 -1.26 2.75
CA ALA A 2 10.75 -2.50 3.45
C ALA A 2 9.76 -2.33 4.62
N GLY A 3 9.87 -1.26 5.42
CA GLY A 3 8.95 -1.01 6.53
C GLY A 3 7.49 -0.74 6.12
N ALA A 4 7.27 -0.06 4.99
CA ALA A 4 5.92 0.22 4.51
C ALA A 4 5.29 -1.00 3.83
N LEU A 5 6.09 -1.79 3.11
CA LEU A 5 5.63 -3.09 2.59
C LEU A 5 5.26 -4.05 3.72
N ARG A 6 6.06 -4.12 4.79
CA ARG A 6 5.67 -4.81 6.03
C ARG A 6 4.32 -4.31 6.54
N ASP A 7 4.14 -3.00 6.67
CA ASP A 7 2.90 -2.42 7.22
C ASP A 7 1.69 -2.76 6.35
N ILE A 8 1.86 -2.87 5.03
CA ILE A 8 0.83 -3.34 4.11
C ILE A 8 0.46 -4.80 4.43
N PHE A 9 1.45 -5.71 4.52
CA PHE A 9 1.17 -7.11 4.86
C PHE A 9 0.53 -7.30 6.24
N VAL A 10 0.97 -6.54 7.25
CA VAL A 10 0.36 -6.56 8.60
C VAL A 10 -1.07 -6.01 8.57
N ALA A 11 -1.36 -5.01 7.73
CA ALA A 11 -2.72 -4.49 7.60
C ALA A 11 -3.66 -5.45 6.84
N ILE A 12 -3.13 -6.22 5.88
CA ILE A 12 -3.88 -7.24 5.13
C ILE A 12 -4.17 -8.46 6.00
N PHE A 13 -3.19 -8.88 6.81
CA PHE A 13 -3.26 -10.06 7.68
C PHE A 13 -3.01 -9.63 9.13
N PRO A 14 -4.03 -9.15 9.86
CA PRO A 14 -3.88 -8.64 11.23
C PRO A 14 -3.39 -9.68 12.22
N GLU A 15 -3.50 -10.97 11.90
CA GLU A 15 -2.94 -12.07 12.68
C GLU A 15 -1.40 -12.15 12.60
N LEU A 16 -0.77 -11.41 11.67
CA LEU A 16 0.67 -11.31 11.61
C LEU A 16 1.19 -10.40 12.73
N GLY A 17 1.86 -11.01 13.69
CA GLY A 17 2.52 -10.30 14.79
C GLY A 17 3.85 -9.67 14.38
N ASP A 18 4.45 -8.93 15.31
CA ASP A 18 5.69 -8.16 15.09
C ASP A 18 6.85 -9.01 14.55
N ILE A 19 6.99 -10.26 15.02
CA ILE A 19 8.03 -11.19 14.55
C ILE A 19 7.86 -11.50 13.07
N GLN A 20 6.62 -11.77 12.61
CA GLN A 20 6.33 -12.04 11.21
C GLN A 20 6.52 -10.78 10.36
N GLY A 21 6.10 -9.62 10.88
CA GLY A 21 6.37 -8.34 10.23
C GLY A 21 7.87 -8.07 10.04
N GLU A 22 8.69 -8.34 11.05
CA GLU A 22 10.15 -8.15 10.93
C GLU A 22 10.78 -9.15 9.95
N ARG A 23 10.28 -10.39 9.87
CA ARG A 23 10.71 -11.37 8.86
C ARG A 23 10.41 -10.89 7.44
N ILE A 24 9.24 -10.30 7.19
CA ILE A 24 8.90 -9.68 5.90
C ILE A 24 9.87 -8.52 5.60
N ARG A 25 10.08 -7.64 6.58
CA ARG A 25 11.00 -6.50 6.40
C ARG A 25 12.42 -6.97 6.07
N LYS A 26 12.92 -7.99 6.77
CA LYS A 26 14.27 -8.54 6.58
C LYS A 26 14.43 -9.19 5.21
N SER A 27 13.49 -10.04 4.81
CA SER A 27 13.51 -10.71 3.48
C SER A 27 13.43 -9.71 2.32
N ILE A 28 12.65 -8.63 2.45
CA ILE A 28 12.65 -7.54 1.47
C ILE A 28 14.01 -6.84 1.43
N LYS A 29 14.66 -6.62 2.58
CA LYS A 29 16.00 -6.02 2.59
C LYS A 29 17.01 -6.94 1.91
N GLU A 30 16.96 -8.24 2.22
CA GLU A 30 17.82 -9.27 1.63
C GLU A 30 17.65 -9.35 0.12
N SER A 31 16.44 -9.23 -0.42
CA SER A 31 16.25 -9.24 -1.88
C SER A 31 16.94 -8.06 -2.60
N PHE A 32 17.04 -6.90 -1.94
CA PHE A 32 17.79 -5.75 -2.48
C PHE A 32 19.30 -5.94 -2.31
N ILE A 33 19.75 -6.54 -1.21
CA ILE A 33 21.16 -6.89 -1.01
C ILE A 33 21.64 -7.86 -2.10
N GLU A 34 20.84 -8.90 -2.40
CA GLU A 34 21.15 -9.84 -3.50
C GLU A 34 21.26 -9.15 -4.87
N ALA A 35 20.57 -8.02 -5.05
CA ALA A 35 20.64 -7.18 -6.26
C ALA A 35 21.77 -6.12 -6.22
N GLY A 36 22.64 -6.14 -5.21
CA GLY A 36 23.83 -5.30 -5.10
C GLY A 36 23.61 -3.92 -4.46
N TRP A 37 22.45 -3.67 -3.85
CA TRP A 37 22.13 -2.36 -3.26
C TRP A 37 22.89 -2.02 -1.98
N ASP A 38 23.69 -2.94 -1.44
CA ASP A 38 24.55 -2.73 -0.28
C ASP A 38 26.03 -2.57 -0.63
N ASP A 39 26.43 -2.75 -1.90
CA ASP A 39 27.80 -2.56 -2.36
C ASP A 39 28.04 -1.09 -2.77
N PRO A 40 28.90 -0.34 -2.04
CA PRO A 40 29.23 1.04 -2.38
C PRO A 40 29.92 1.22 -3.74
N ASN A 41 30.50 0.15 -4.30
CA ASN A 41 31.23 0.18 -5.56
C ASN A 41 30.34 -0.16 -6.77
N THR A 42 29.10 -0.60 -6.54
CA THR A 42 28.19 -0.93 -7.62
C THR A 42 27.69 0.35 -8.28
N SER A 43 27.93 0.48 -9.59
CA SER A 43 27.44 1.60 -10.38
C SER A 43 25.91 1.62 -10.37
N ILE A 44 25.31 2.81 -10.20
CA ILE A 44 23.85 3.00 -10.17
C ILE A 44 23.18 2.42 -11.42
N GLU A 45 23.85 2.48 -12.57
CA GLU A 45 23.37 1.92 -13.84
C GLU A 45 23.22 0.39 -13.85
N LYS A 46 23.89 -0.32 -12.93
CA LYS A 46 23.81 -1.78 -12.77
C LYS A 46 22.81 -2.22 -11.70
N LEU A 47 22.36 -1.28 -10.86
CA LEU A 47 21.34 -1.56 -9.84
C LEU A 47 20.00 -1.74 -10.51
N HIS A 48 19.36 -2.86 -10.23
CA HIS A 48 17.99 -3.14 -10.64
C HIS A 48 17.16 -3.43 -9.41
N GLU A 49 15.89 -3.01 -9.42
CA GLU A 49 14.96 -3.44 -8.38
C GLU A 49 14.74 -4.95 -8.51
N PRO A 50 14.82 -5.72 -7.41
CA PRO A 50 14.54 -7.16 -7.45
C PRO A 50 13.08 -7.41 -7.82
N GLU A 51 12.80 -8.57 -8.41
CA GLU A 51 11.42 -8.98 -8.67
C GLU A 51 10.60 -8.99 -7.37
N PHE A 52 9.33 -8.56 -7.45
CA PHE A 52 8.51 -8.41 -6.26
C PHE A 52 8.28 -9.73 -5.51
N LYS A 53 8.28 -10.88 -6.21
CA LYS A 53 8.19 -12.21 -5.59
C LYS A 53 9.45 -12.63 -4.82
N ARG A 54 10.61 -11.98 -5.04
CA ARG A 54 11.90 -12.48 -4.55
C ARG A 54 11.97 -12.59 -3.04
N PHE A 55 11.36 -11.66 -2.29
CA PHE A 55 11.35 -11.75 -0.82
C PHE A 55 10.57 -12.97 -0.32
N VAL A 56 9.54 -13.43 -1.04
CA VAL A 56 8.77 -14.64 -0.70
C VAL A 56 9.64 -15.88 -0.90
N GLU A 57 10.43 -15.92 -1.98
CA GLU A 57 11.40 -16.99 -2.23
C GLU A 57 12.44 -17.06 -1.12
N ILE A 58 12.97 -15.91 -0.68
CA ILE A 58 13.91 -15.83 0.45
C ILE A 58 13.26 -16.39 1.73
N LEU A 59 12.02 -16.00 2.04
CA LEU A 59 11.30 -16.52 3.22
C LEU A 59 11.14 -18.05 3.19
N ARG A 60 11.00 -18.66 2.00
CA ARG A 60 10.87 -20.12 1.82
C ARG A 60 12.19 -20.86 1.99
N THR A 61 13.33 -20.18 1.93
CA THR A 61 14.65 -20.85 2.12
C THR A 61 14.93 -21.22 3.58
N ASP A 62 14.14 -20.75 4.55
CA ASP A 62 14.28 -21.12 5.96
C ASP A 62 14.06 -22.63 6.14
N PRO A 63 15.10 -23.40 6.52
CA PRO A 63 15.04 -24.87 6.56
C PRO A 63 14.18 -25.42 7.69
N LYS A 64 13.80 -24.59 8.67
CA LYS A 64 12.96 -25.00 9.82
C LYS A 64 11.94 -23.92 10.16
N PRO A 65 10.86 -23.79 9.37
CA PRO A 65 9.86 -22.78 9.62
C PRO A 65 9.12 -23.08 10.93
N ASP A 66 9.20 -22.12 11.85
CA ASP A 66 8.37 -22.09 13.05
C ASP A 66 6.88 -21.93 12.69
N LYS A 67 5.99 -22.09 13.68
CA LYS A 67 4.53 -21.98 13.45
C LYS A 67 4.15 -20.63 12.83
N GLY A 68 4.81 -19.54 13.22
CA GLY A 68 4.54 -18.20 12.72
C GLY A 68 4.93 -18.04 11.26
N LEU A 69 6.11 -18.53 10.87
CA LEU A 69 6.57 -18.52 9.48
C LEU A 69 5.67 -19.39 8.59
N ARG A 70 5.22 -20.57 9.07
CA ARG A 70 4.26 -21.40 8.33
C ARG A 70 2.95 -20.66 8.06
N THR A 71 2.38 -20.00 9.07
CA THR A 71 1.16 -19.19 8.89
C THR A 71 1.38 -18.05 7.88
N LEU A 72 2.52 -17.36 7.96
CA LEU A 72 2.87 -16.31 7.01
C LEU A 72 2.97 -16.87 5.58
N LEU A 73 3.67 -17.99 5.38
CA LEU A 73 3.82 -18.62 4.08
C LEU A 73 2.47 -19.02 3.49
N LEU A 74 1.56 -19.62 4.28
CA LEU A 74 0.20 -19.94 3.81
C LEU A 74 -0.58 -18.71 3.31
N ARG A 75 -0.41 -17.55 3.97
CA ARG A 75 -1.03 -16.30 3.52
C ARG A 75 -0.39 -15.73 2.26
N LEU A 76 0.92 -15.86 2.13
CA LEU A 76 1.63 -15.45 0.91
C LEU A 76 1.30 -16.40 -0.25
N ASP A 77 1.13 -17.69 0.00
CA ASP A 77 0.67 -18.68 -0.98
C ASP A 77 -0.74 -18.34 -1.46
N GLU A 78 -1.65 -18.01 -0.54
CA GLU A 78 -3.00 -17.53 -0.89
C GLU A 78 -2.93 -16.34 -1.86
N LEU A 79 -2.07 -15.34 -1.61
CA LEU A 79 -1.89 -14.22 -2.53
C LEU A 79 -1.26 -14.64 -3.87
N GLN A 80 -0.30 -15.57 -3.84
CA GLN A 80 0.38 -16.07 -5.03
C GLN A 80 -0.60 -16.83 -5.94
N ASP A 81 -1.51 -17.63 -5.39
CA ASP A 81 -2.53 -18.38 -6.15
C ASP A 81 -3.44 -17.45 -6.98
N TYR A 82 -3.60 -16.20 -6.54
CA TYR A 82 -4.32 -15.17 -7.29
C TYR A 82 -3.43 -14.31 -8.21
N GLY A 83 -2.16 -14.69 -8.41
CA GLY A 83 -1.22 -13.98 -9.27
C GLY A 83 -0.72 -12.64 -8.70
N PHE A 84 -0.88 -12.38 -7.40
CA PHE A 84 -0.57 -11.09 -6.79
C PHE A 84 0.88 -10.63 -7.02
N PHE A 85 1.82 -11.57 -7.02
CA PHE A 85 3.24 -11.28 -7.21
C PHE A 85 3.68 -11.25 -8.68
N GLU A 86 2.82 -11.63 -9.61
CA GLU A 86 3.09 -11.65 -11.05
C GLU A 86 2.75 -10.30 -11.72
N LEU A 87 2.06 -9.41 -11.01
CA LEU A 87 1.61 -8.09 -11.50
C LEU A 87 2.75 -7.07 -11.72
N GLY A 88 4.00 -7.52 -11.73
CA GLY A 88 5.21 -6.71 -11.56
C GLY A 88 5.94 -6.28 -12.83
N GLU A 89 5.27 -6.10 -13.98
CA GLU A 89 5.94 -5.65 -15.22
C GLU A 89 5.58 -4.23 -15.69
N THR A 90 4.69 -3.50 -15.02
CA THR A 90 4.44 -2.10 -15.41
C THR A 90 5.56 -1.20 -14.92
N ARG A 91 6.55 -0.98 -15.80
CA ARG A 91 7.65 -0.01 -15.61
C ARG A 91 7.19 1.46 -15.70
N GLU A 92 6.00 1.70 -16.23
CA GLU A 92 5.45 3.05 -16.35
C GLU A 92 4.68 3.45 -15.09
N SER A 93 5.13 4.54 -14.48
CA SER A 93 4.43 5.19 -13.36
C SER A 93 3.02 5.58 -13.77
N LEU A 94 2.03 5.27 -12.93
CA LEU A 94 0.63 5.65 -13.16
C LEU A 94 0.46 7.18 -13.28
N TRP A 95 1.40 7.96 -12.78
CA TRP A 95 1.41 9.43 -12.87
C TRP A 95 1.77 9.97 -14.26
N GLU A 96 2.36 9.15 -15.14
CA GLU A 96 2.73 9.59 -16.50
C GLU A 96 1.58 9.41 -17.50
N SER A 97 0.49 8.75 -17.08
CA SER A 97 -0.67 8.55 -17.93
C SER A 97 -1.40 9.87 -18.20
N LYS A 98 -1.60 10.16 -19.49
CA LYS A 98 -2.41 11.30 -19.96
C LYS A 98 -3.91 10.99 -19.97
N GLN A 99 -4.30 9.73 -19.77
CA GLN A 99 -5.69 9.31 -19.74
C GLN A 99 -6.11 8.89 -18.32
N PRO A 100 -7.40 9.03 -17.96
CA PRO A 100 -7.91 8.51 -16.71
C PRO A 100 -7.68 7.00 -16.60
N ILE A 101 -7.04 6.56 -15.52
CA ILE A 101 -6.84 5.15 -15.21
C ILE A 101 -7.89 4.72 -14.19
N VAL A 102 -8.61 3.63 -14.49
CA VAL A 102 -9.54 3.00 -13.55
C VAL A 102 -9.02 1.63 -13.19
N ILE A 103 -8.62 1.47 -11.93
CA ILE A 103 -8.15 0.19 -11.38
C ILE A 103 -9.34 -0.50 -10.72
N ARG A 104 -9.83 -1.58 -11.33
CA ARG A 104 -10.96 -2.36 -10.81
C ARG A 104 -10.45 -3.49 -9.92
N ILE A 105 -10.78 -3.42 -8.64
CA ILE A 105 -10.29 -4.37 -7.62
C ILE A 105 -11.29 -5.52 -7.37
N HIS A 106 -12.50 -5.44 -7.93
CA HIS A 106 -13.60 -6.41 -7.71
C HIS A 106 -13.51 -7.72 -8.50
N ALA A 107 -12.42 -7.98 -9.25
CA ALA A 107 -12.31 -9.22 -10.03
C ALA A 107 -12.20 -10.48 -9.16
N THR A 108 -11.81 -10.34 -7.89
CA THR A 108 -11.74 -11.42 -6.90
C THR A 108 -12.80 -11.26 -5.82
N GLN A 109 -13.40 -12.34 -5.32
CA GLN A 109 -14.32 -12.31 -4.17
C GLN A 109 -13.58 -12.21 -2.82
N ASN A 110 -12.25 -12.35 -2.82
CA ASN A 110 -11.46 -12.34 -1.60
C ASN A 110 -11.18 -10.92 -1.11
N ALA A 111 -11.85 -10.51 -0.02
CA ALA A 111 -11.70 -9.18 0.56
C ALA A 111 -10.26 -8.87 1.00
N ASN A 112 -9.48 -9.86 1.47
CA ASN A 112 -8.10 -9.63 1.88
C ASN A 112 -7.20 -9.33 0.67
N LEU A 113 -7.39 -10.06 -0.43
CA LEU A 113 -6.67 -9.78 -1.67
C LEU A 113 -7.05 -8.40 -2.24
N GLN A 114 -8.34 -8.04 -2.21
CA GLN A 114 -8.78 -6.70 -2.63
C GLN A 114 -8.07 -5.61 -1.82
N LYS A 115 -8.04 -5.76 -0.49
CA LYS A 115 -7.31 -4.85 0.40
C LYS A 115 -5.83 -4.81 0.06
N ALA A 116 -5.21 -5.96 -0.20
CA ALA A 116 -3.80 -6.05 -0.52
C ALA A 116 -3.45 -5.30 -1.80
N PHE A 117 -4.22 -5.54 -2.85
CA PHE A 117 -4.01 -4.92 -4.14
C PHE A 117 -4.24 -3.41 -4.07
N ALA A 118 -5.32 -2.96 -3.42
CA ALA A 118 -5.58 -1.54 -3.20
C ALA A 118 -4.44 -0.86 -2.41
N SER A 119 -3.94 -1.52 -1.37
CA SER A 119 -2.83 -1.04 -0.55
C SER A 119 -1.54 -0.89 -1.33
N LEU A 120 -1.20 -1.88 -2.18
CA LEU A 120 0.00 -1.84 -3.01
C LEU A 120 -0.06 -0.75 -4.08
N VAL A 121 -1.19 -0.66 -4.80
CA VAL A 121 -1.40 0.40 -5.81
C VAL A 121 -1.26 1.77 -5.15
N PHE A 122 -1.91 1.97 -4.01
CA PHE A 122 -1.85 3.22 -3.27
C PHE A 122 -0.42 3.53 -2.76
N TYR A 123 0.32 2.50 -2.33
CA TYR A 123 1.72 2.64 -1.96
C TYR A 123 2.64 2.96 -3.14
N GLY A 124 2.40 2.36 -4.31
CA GLY A 124 3.08 2.71 -5.56
C GLY A 124 2.89 4.17 -5.90
N LEU A 125 1.63 4.62 -5.94
CA LEU A 125 1.27 6.03 -6.15
C LEU A 125 1.99 6.95 -5.16
N TYR A 126 1.94 6.62 -3.86
CA TYR A 126 2.61 7.39 -2.82
C TYR A 126 4.13 7.46 -3.01
N LYS A 127 4.81 6.36 -3.34
CA LYS A 127 6.26 6.38 -3.60
C LYS A 127 6.60 7.23 -4.83
N ASP A 128 5.87 7.02 -5.92
CA ASP A 128 6.18 7.64 -7.20
C ASP A 128 5.87 9.14 -7.18
N MET A 129 4.98 9.63 -6.30
CA MET A 129 4.77 11.07 -6.14
C MET A 129 6.03 11.81 -5.69
N PHE A 130 6.88 11.19 -4.86
CA PHE A 130 8.16 11.78 -4.46
C PHE A 130 9.16 11.78 -5.60
N ARG A 131 9.20 10.69 -6.40
CA ARG A 131 10.06 10.59 -7.58
C ARG A 131 9.74 11.68 -8.60
N ARG A 132 8.45 11.98 -8.78
CA ARG A 132 7.95 13.05 -9.63
C ARG A 132 8.31 14.46 -9.13
N GLY A 133 8.59 14.62 -7.84
CA GLY A 133 8.92 15.89 -7.23
C GLY A 133 7.73 16.83 -7.06
N THR A 134 7.98 17.96 -6.38
CA THR A 134 6.95 18.93 -6.01
C THR A 134 6.34 19.63 -7.21
N GLN A 135 5.08 20.06 -7.10
CA GLN A 135 4.36 20.72 -8.18
C GLN A 135 3.73 22.04 -7.71
N ASN A 136 3.69 23.02 -8.60
CA ASN A 136 3.20 24.37 -8.28
C ASN A 136 1.67 24.49 -8.40
N ARG A 137 1.01 23.45 -8.93
CA ARG A 137 -0.45 23.38 -9.12
C ARG A 137 -0.93 21.94 -8.96
N ILE A 138 -2.24 21.77 -8.78
CA ILE A 138 -2.86 20.45 -8.90
C ILE A 138 -2.75 19.99 -10.37
N THR A 139 -2.33 18.74 -10.53
CA THR A 139 -2.05 18.11 -11.83
C THR A 139 -2.78 16.78 -11.97
N HIS A 140 -3.03 16.08 -10.87
CA HIS A 140 -3.70 14.79 -10.84
C HIS A 140 -4.72 14.74 -9.70
N ALA A 141 -5.75 13.92 -9.89
CA ALA A 141 -6.68 13.53 -8.85
C ALA A 141 -6.59 12.02 -8.64
N VAL A 142 -6.43 11.60 -7.38
CA VAL A 142 -6.55 10.20 -6.98
C VAL A 142 -7.89 10.05 -6.28
N VAL A 143 -8.76 9.24 -6.87
CA VAL A 143 -10.07 8.91 -6.30
C VAL A 143 -10.00 7.48 -5.79
N PHE A 144 -10.15 7.33 -4.48
CA PHE A 144 -10.21 6.02 -3.84
C PHE A 144 -11.65 5.77 -3.39
N ASP A 145 -12.36 4.97 -4.19
CA ASP A 145 -13.69 4.48 -3.85
C ASP A 145 -13.61 3.32 -2.86
N GLU A 146 -14.60 3.22 -1.98
CA GLU A 146 -14.62 2.29 -0.84
C GLU A 146 -13.34 2.30 0.00
N ALA A 147 -12.82 3.50 0.27
CA ALA A 147 -11.55 3.69 0.96
C ALA A 147 -11.54 3.12 2.40
N HIS A 148 -12.69 2.80 3.01
CA HIS A 148 -12.74 2.04 4.27
C HIS A 148 -12.02 0.69 4.18
N ARG A 149 -11.99 0.06 2.99
CA ARG A 149 -11.29 -1.21 2.77
C ARG A 149 -9.80 -1.10 3.12
N ALA A 150 -9.19 0.05 2.89
CA ALA A 150 -7.78 0.31 3.18
C ALA A 150 -7.57 1.19 4.43
N ALA A 151 -8.59 1.42 5.24
CA ALA A 151 -8.51 2.34 6.38
C ALA A 151 -7.51 1.92 7.48
N GLY A 152 -7.20 0.62 7.57
CA GLY A 152 -6.14 0.10 8.46
C GLY A 152 -4.72 0.53 8.06
N LEU A 153 -4.53 1.07 6.85
CA LEU A 153 -3.23 1.59 6.42
C LEU A 153 -2.97 2.96 7.03
N LYS A 154 -1.86 3.08 7.78
CA LYS A 154 -1.31 4.38 8.21
C LYS A 154 -0.96 5.29 7.02
N LEU A 155 -0.88 4.75 5.81
CA LEU A 155 -0.53 5.44 4.59
C LEU A 155 -1.57 6.47 4.15
N ILE A 156 -2.87 6.20 4.35
CA ILE A 156 -3.95 7.11 3.90
C ILE A 156 -3.83 8.49 4.59
N PRO A 157 -3.75 8.58 5.93
CA PRO A 157 -3.52 9.85 6.62
C PRO A 157 -2.24 10.56 6.19
N THR A 158 -1.14 9.82 5.97
CA THR A 158 0.13 10.39 5.53
C THR A 158 0.02 10.99 4.13
N MET A 159 -0.58 10.25 3.19
CA MET A 159 -0.81 10.76 1.84
C MET A 159 -1.72 11.98 1.83
N ALA A 160 -2.80 11.99 2.63
CA ALA A 160 -3.68 13.15 2.75
C ALA A 160 -2.93 14.43 3.18
N LYS A 161 -1.96 14.32 4.10
CA LYS A 161 -1.16 15.45 4.57
C LYS A 161 -0.14 15.96 3.55
N GLU A 162 0.42 15.07 2.73
CA GLU A 162 1.58 15.39 1.90
C GLU A 162 1.25 15.61 0.42
N CYS A 163 0.22 14.94 -0.12
CA CYS A 163 -0.04 14.83 -1.55
C CYS A 163 -0.22 16.20 -2.25
N ARG A 164 -0.76 17.20 -1.54
CA ARG A 164 -0.95 18.56 -2.08
C ARG A 164 0.36 19.20 -2.55
N LYS A 165 1.47 18.99 -1.82
CA LYS A 165 2.82 19.50 -2.19
C LYS A 165 3.30 18.93 -3.53
N TYR A 166 2.82 17.75 -3.90
CA TYR A 166 3.15 17.04 -5.13
C TYR A 166 2.08 17.23 -6.22
N GLY A 167 1.18 18.20 -6.05
CA GLY A 167 0.16 18.55 -7.04
C GLY A 167 -0.92 17.50 -7.20
N ILE A 168 -1.24 16.75 -6.14
CA ILE A 168 -2.26 15.71 -6.13
C ILE A 168 -3.44 16.18 -5.30
N SER A 169 -4.65 16.02 -5.85
CA SER A 169 -5.91 16.07 -5.10
C SER A 169 -6.29 14.65 -4.70
N LEU A 170 -6.51 14.40 -3.41
CA LEU A 170 -6.96 13.11 -2.90
C LEU A 170 -8.45 13.16 -2.58
N VAL A 171 -9.22 12.25 -3.15
CA VAL A 171 -10.64 12.06 -2.86
C VAL A 171 -10.82 10.66 -2.29
N LEU A 172 -11.41 10.58 -1.10
CA LEU A 172 -11.72 9.33 -0.41
C LEU A 172 -13.24 9.20 -0.31
N ALA A 173 -13.82 8.18 -0.94
CA ALA A 173 -15.23 7.87 -0.83
C ALA A 173 -15.40 6.62 0.05
N SER A 174 -16.36 6.66 0.98
CA SER A 174 -16.59 5.58 1.93
C SER A 174 -17.97 5.68 2.59
N GLN A 175 -18.61 4.53 2.79
CA GLN A 175 -19.82 4.38 3.61
C GLN A 175 -19.52 4.20 5.11
N GLU A 176 -18.30 3.80 5.48
CA GLU A 176 -17.88 3.50 6.85
C GLU A 176 -16.81 4.49 7.33
N ALA A 177 -17.15 5.78 7.36
CA ALA A 177 -16.20 6.84 7.73
C ALA A 177 -15.57 6.65 9.13
N LYS A 178 -16.26 5.96 10.05
CA LYS A 178 -15.75 5.62 11.40
C LYS A 178 -14.49 4.74 11.39
N ASP A 179 -14.23 4.02 10.30
CA ASP A 179 -13.11 3.09 10.21
C ASP A 179 -11.78 3.80 9.91
N PHE A 180 -11.83 5.06 9.47
CA PHE A 180 -10.63 5.84 9.25
C PHE A 180 -10.00 6.32 10.56
N ASN A 181 -8.67 6.41 10.53
CA ASN A 181 -7.91 7.06 11.59
C ASN A 181 -8.35 8.52 11.76
N ILE A 182 -8.61 8.94 13.00
CA ILE A 182 -9.11 10.29 13.29
C ILE A 182 -8.22 11.42 12.74
N SER A 183 -6.90 11.19 12.65
CA SER A 183 -5.95 12.16 12.11
C SER A 183 -6.12 12.43 10.61
N LEU A 184 -6.82 11.53 9.88
CA LEU A 184 -7.21 11.78 8.50
C LEU A 184 -8.12 12.99 8.40
N PHE A 185 -9.08 13.13 9.31
CA PHE A 185 -10.08 14.19 9.24
C PHE A 185 -9.46 15.58 9.41
N SER A 186 -8.43 15.70 10.25
CA SER A 186 -7.67 16.95 10.36
C SER A 186 -6.88 17.30 9.10
N ALA A 187 -6.64 16.34 8.19
CA ALA A 187 -5.89 16.54 6.95
C ALA A 187 -6.80 16.79 5.73
N ILE A 188 -8.10 16.53 5.82
CA ILE A 188 -9.06 16.73 4.72
C ILE A 188 -9.66 18.12 4.80
N ALA A 189 -9.55 18.87 3.70
CA ALA A 189 -10.05 20.24 3.62
C ALA A 189 -11.56 20.34 3.32
N ASN A 190 -12.13 19.36 2.62
CA ASN A 190 -13.50 19.40 2.14
C ASN A 190 -14.23 18.10 2.45
N TYR A 191 -15.48 18.21 2.91
CA TYR A 191 -16.36 17.09 3.22
C TYR A 191 -17.62 17.18 2.38
N LEU A 192 -17.94 16.09 1.69
CA LEU A 192 -19.25 15.87 1.09
C LEU A 192 -19.93 14.73 1.83
N VAL A 193 -20.85 15.08 2.73
CA VAL A 193 -21.62 14.10 3.50
C VAL A 193 -23.00 13.97 2.90
N LEU A 194 -23.28 12.80 2.34
CA LEU A 194 -24.60 12.43 1.85
C LEU A 194 -25.39 11.72 2.97
N ARG A 195 -26.64 11.32 2.69
CA ARG A 195 -27.56 10.76 3.70
C ARG A 195 -26.88 9.71 4.59
N LEU A 196 -26.78 10.00 5.88
CA LEU A 196 -26.33 9.07 6.91
C LEU A 196 -27.54 8.40 7.57
N THR A 197 -27.58 7.08 7.64
CA THR A 197 -28.48 6.35 8.55
C THR A 197 -27.95 6.45 9.98
N GLU A 198 -28.85 6.55 10.98
CA GLU A 198 -28.65 7.07 12.35
C GLU A 198 -27.39 6.65 13.16
N LEU A 199 -26.70 5.57 12.81
CA LEU A 199 -25.56 5.04 13.60
C LEU A 199 -24.24 5.84 13.49
N MET A 200 -24.09 6.74 12.52
CA MET A 200 -22.82 7.45 12.26
C MET A 200 -22.70 8.81 13.00
N ARG A 201 -23.66 9.16 13.87
CA ARG A 201 -23.89 10.55 14.32
C ARG A 201 -22.99 11.09 15.43
N LYS A 202 -22.22 10.28 16.16
CA LYS A 202 -21.40 10.74 17.32
C LYS A 202 -19.95 10.30 17.17
N PRO A 203 -19.09 11.07 16.47
CA PRO A 203 -18.33 12.14 17.14
C PRO A 203 -18.11 13.43 16.30
N TRP A 204 -18.78 13.58 15.16
CA TRP A 204 -18.40 14.53 14.11
C TRP A 204 -18.65 16.02 14.37
N TYR A 205 -19.33 16.40 15.45
CA TYR A 205 -19.79 17.78 15.69
C TYR A 205 -19.13 18.47 16.90
N ALA A 206 -17.89 18.12 17.24
CA ALA A 206 -17.17 18.77 18.33
C ALA A 206 -15.82 19.35 17.86
N THR A 207 -15.88 20.34 16.97
CA THR A 207 -14.86 21.39 16.81
C THR A 207 -15.57 22.69 16.47
#